data_AF-A0A947YNE3-F1
#
_entry.id   AF-A0A947YNE3-F1
#
_cell.length_a   1.000
_cell.length_b   1.000
_cell.length_c   1.000
_cell.angle_alpha   90.00
_cell.angle_beta   90.00
_cell.angle_gamma   90.00
#
_symmetry.space_group_name_H-M   'P 1'
#
loop_
_entity.id
_entity.type
_entity.pdbx_description
1 polymer ?
#
loop_
_entity_poly.entity_id
_entity_poly.type
_entity_poly.pdbx_seq_one_letter_code
_entity_poly.pdbx_strand_id
1 'polypeptide(L)'
;MNDFEKFFSSLFDETYKKFYGVHRWKLGQTALAAVSSPGWASFVEHLQILSPADTFVVSPELITTTEIGTDEVVPARALIEERIDYVKTVSAHMPATIFLLGTPVFGDRENPTNSVLYLKAGGIIGQANKRSGVTEWEKAHFTFMAEEPPSLVPGSDIGVLICADLATATLYLRNELVNERVLQLGGRDNLIGAHPRFIHPKARTLVVPSCWGIGANQNLVAKVNHDEYYRLQLQAISASVLRHSPELEHIVVVDRCPEGPFSPQEFFATKPLNVLFKRK
;
A
#
# COMPACT_ATOMS: atom_id res chain seq x y z
N MET A 1 -10.76 10.17 26.74
CA MET A 1 -10.85 10.25 25.27
C MET A 1 -10.84 11.71 24.89
N ASN A 2 -9.80 12.18 24.22
CA ASN A 2 -9.71 13.56 23.75
C ASN A 2 -10.69 13.78 22.56
N ASP A 3 -10.94 15.03 22.16
CA ASP A 3 -11.94 15.30 21.11
C ASP A 3 -11.55 14.76 19.72
N PHE A 4 -10.25 14.58 19.46
CA PHE A 4 -9.76 13.90 18.24
C PHE A 4 -10.08 12.41 18.23
N GLU A 5 -9.86 11.70 19.34
CA GLU A 5 -10.19 10.29 19.50
C GLU A 5 -11.71 10.06 19.42
N LYS A 6 -12.51 10.97 19.99
CA LYS A 6 -13.98 10.94 19.85
C LYS A 6 -14.39 11.11 18.39
N PHE A 7 -13.73 12.03 17.68
CA PHE A 7 -14.00 12.25 16.26
C PHE A 7 -13.71 11.00 15.43
N PHE A 8 -12.53 10.38 15.56
CA PHE A 8 -12.20 9.18 14.79
C PHE A 8 -13.09 8.00 15.16
N SER A 9 -13.32 7.77 16.45
CA SER A 9 -14.19 6.68 16.92
C SER A 9 -15.66 6.85 16.52
N SER A 10 -16.10 8.05 16.15
CA SER A 10 -17.43 8.28 15.56
C SER A 10 -17.52 7.87 14.09
N LEU A 11 -16.39 7.81 13.36
CA LEU A 11 -16.37 7.53 11.92
C LEU A 11 -16.07 6.06 11.61
N PHE A 12 -15.21 5.43 12.39
CA PHE A 12 -14.79 4.04 12.14
C PHE A 12 -14.40 3.32 13.42
N ASP A 13 -14.43 1.99 13.35
CA ASP A 13 -13.70 1.10 14.24
C ASP A 13 -12.30 0.86 13.67
N GLU A 14 -11.29 0.92 14.54
CA GLU A 14 -9.90 0.66 14.19
C GLU A 14 -9.42 -0.64 14.84
N THR A 15 -8.83 -1.53 14.04
CA THR A 15 -8.05 -2.66 14.54
C THR A 15 -6.61 -2.53 14.07
N TYR A 16 -5.71 -2.25 15.01
CA TYR A 16 -4.30 -2.01 14.75
C TYR A 16 -3.41 -3.16 15.28
N LYS A 17 -2.45 -3.61 14.45
CA LYS A 17 -1.46 -4.65 14.76
C LYS A 17 -0.04 -4.13 14.48
N LYS A 18 0.74 -3.92 15.54
CA LYS A 18 2.09 -3.33 15.53
C LYS A 18 3.22 -4.37 15.43
N PHE A 19 3.03 -5.44 14.66
CA PHE A 19 4.04 -6.50 14.55
C PHE A 19 3.97 -7.16 13.17
N TYR A 20 5.10 -7.73 12.74
CA TYR A 20 5.18 -8.57 11.55
C TYR A 20 4.43 -9.88 11.76
N GLY A 21 3.95 -10.47 10.67
CA GLY A 21 3.18 -11.70 10.69
C GLY A 21 2.02 -11.68 9.71
N VAL A 22 1.22 -12.74 9.76
CA VAL A 22 -0.02 -12.86 8.99
C VAL A 22 -1.20 -12.39 9.83
N HIS A 23 -1.79 -11.27 9.44
CA HIS A 23 -2.97 -10.68 10.08
C HIS A 23 -4.22 -10.98 9.27
N ARG A 24 -5.23 -11.58 9.89
CA ARG A 24 -6.46 -11.98 9.20
C ARG A 24 -7.62 -11.08 9.56
N TRP A 25 -8.31 -10.59 8.54
CA TRP A 25 -9.51 -9.77 8.66
C TRP A 25 -10.65 -10.33 7.82
N LYS A 26 -11.87 -10.27 8.37
CA LYS A 26 -13.10 -10.64 7.68
C LYS A 26 -13.85 -9.37 7.29
N LEU A 27 -13.95 -9.11 6.00
CA LEU A 27 -14.54 -7.92 5.38
C LEU A 27 -15.82 -8.36 4.64
N GLY A 28 -16.91 -8.55 5.40
CA GLY A 28 -18.11 -9.20 4.88
C GLY A 28 -17.85 -10.68 4.54
N GLN A 29 -17.94 -11.03 3.25
CA GLN A 29 -17.62 -12.37 2.74
C GLN A 29 -16.14 -12.55 2.38
N THR A 30 -15.37 -11.46 2.33
CA THR A 30 -13.95 -11.49 2.01
C THR A 30 -13.13 -11.86 3.24
N ALA A 31 -12.31 -12.91 3.14
CA ALA A 31 -11.29 -13.27 4.11
C ALA A 31 -9.91 -12.82 3.59
N LEU A 32 -9.32 -11.81 4.22
CA LEU A 32 -8.07 -11.20 3.80
C LEU A 32 -6.95 -11.53 4.79
N ALA A 33 -5.84 -12.07 4.29
CA ALA A 33 -4.60 -12.28 5.02
C ALA A 33 -3.55 -11.25 4.60
N ALA A 34 -3.24 -10.33 5.50
CA ALA A 34 -2.20 -9.32 5.34
C ALA A 34 -0.87 -9.87 5.84
N VAL A 35 0.10 -10.05 4.94
CA VAL A 35 1.40 -10.64 5.23
C VAL A 35 2.40 -9.51 5.45
N SER A 36 2.55 -9.06 6.70
CA SER A 36 3.50 -8.03 7.07
C SER A 36 4.87 -8.64 7.37
N SER A 37 5.89 -8.21 6.64
CA SER A 37 7.23 -8.79 6.72
C SER A 37 8.27 -7.72 6.40
N PRO A 38 9.38 -7.58 7.17
CA PRO A 38 10.41 -6.59 6.91
C PRO A 38 11.25 -6.89 5.66
N GLY A 39 11.34 -8.16 5.27
CA GLY A 39 12.23 -8.66 4.22
C GLY A 39 11.69 -9.89 3.49
N TRP A 40 12.35 -10.28 2.40
CA TRP A 40 11.91 -11.36 1.52
C TRP A 40 11.89 -12.72 2.23
N ALA A 41 12.95 -13.04 2.98
CA ALA A 41 13.04 -14.31 3.70
C ALA A 41 11.87 -14.49 4.68
N SER A 42 11.61 -13.48 5.51
CA SER A 42 10.48 -13.47 6.44
C SER A 42 9.11 -13.49 5.75
N PHE A 43 9.00 -12.90 4.55
CA PHE A 43 7.78 -12.97 3.74
C PHE A 43 7.52 -14.40 3.28
N VAL A 44 8.54 -15.08 2.78
CA VAL A 44 8.46 -16.49 2.38
C VAL A 44 8.05 -17.39 3.55
N GLU A 45 8.63 -17.20 4.74
CA GLU A 45 8.23 -17.93 5.95
C GLU A 45 6.75 -17.71 6.29
N HIS A 46 6.26 -16.48 6.22
CA HIS A 46 4.86 -16.18 6.49
C HIS A 46 3.90 -16.74 5.43
N LEU A 47 4.34 -16.94 4.18
CA LEU A 47 3.50 -17.61 3.17
C LEU A 47 3.21 -19.08 3.54
N GLN A 48 4.07 -19.72 4.34
CA GLN A 48 3.88 -21.12 4.76
C GLN A 48 2.73 -21.32 5.75
N ILE A 49 2.30 -20.26 6.44
CA ILE A 49 1.21 -20.31 7.44
C ILE A 49 -0.13 -19.81 6.88
N LEU A 50 -0.21 -19.62 5.57
CA LEU A 50 -1.47 -19.32 4.90
C LEU A 50 -2.44 -20.49 4.98
N SER A 51 -3.73 -20.16 4.97
CA SER A 51 -4.81 -21.13 5.05
C SER A 51 -5.59 -21.16 3.73
N PRO A 52 -6.12 -22.31 3.30
CA PRO A 52 -7.07 -22.37 2.19
C PRO A 52 -8.33 -21.50 2.37
N ALA A 53 -8.62 -21.05 3.60
CA ALA A 53 -9.71 -20.12 3.87
C ALA A 53 -9.37 -18.65 3.54
N ASP A 54 -8.09 -18.33 3.32
CA ASP A 54 -7.64 -16.99 2.96
C ASP A 54 -8.01 -16.72 1.49
N THR A 55 -9.07 -15.95 1.24
CA THR A 55 -9.55 -15.62 -0.12
C THR A 55 -8.69 -14.59 -0.83
N PHE A 56 -8.07 -13.68 -0.05
CA PHE A 56 -7.10 -12.71 -0.54
C PHE A 56 -5.86 -12.74 0.35
N VAL A 57 -4.68 -12.69 -0.27
CA VAL A 57 -3.40 -12.56 0.41
C VAL A 57 -2.73 -11.28 -0.08
N VAL A 58 -2.29 -10.43 0.83
CA VAL A 58 -1.74 -9.12 0.50
C VAL A 58 -0.33 -9.01 1.04
N SER A 59 0.63 -8.71 0.17
CA SER A 59 1.97 -8.35 0.59
C SER A 59 2.09 -6.84 0.83
N PRO A 60 3.16 -6.37 1.48
CA PRO A 60 3.51 -4.97 1.50
C PRO A 60 3.97 -4.49 0.12
N GLU A 61 4.16 -3.17 0.01
CA GLU A 61 4.73 -2.53 -1.18
C GLU A 61 6.18 -3.01 -1.43
N LEU A 62 6.50 -3.28 -2.70
CA LEU A 62 7.84 -3.66 -3.17
C LEU A 62 8.52 -4.75 -2.33
N ILE A 63 7.77 -5.76 -1.88
CA ILE A 63 8.32 -6.84 -1.06
C ILE A 63 9.36 -7.67 -1.83
N THR A 64 9.25 -7.74 -3.15
CA THR A 64 10.20 -8.44 -4.03
C THR A 64 11.52 -7.69 -4.20
N THR A 65 11.64 -6.44 -3.76
CA THR A 65 12.87 -5.65 -3.84
C THR A 65 13.58 -5.51 -2.50
N THR A 66 13.12 -6.17 -1.44
CA THR A 66 13.82 -6.14 -0.16
C THR A 66 15.25 -6.66 -0.36
N GLU A 67 16.18 -6.17 0.47
CA GLU A 67 17.61 -6.51 0.40
C GLU A 67 18.33 -6.12 -0.91
N ILE A 68 17.64 -5.52 -1.89
CA ILE A 68 18.25 -4.98 -3.12
C ILE A 68 18.56 -3.50 -2.89
N GLY A 69 19.76 -3.06 -3.29
CA GLY A 69 20.15 -1.66 -3.22
C GLY A 69 19.23 -0.76 -4.04
N THR A 70 19.09 0.50 -3.62
CA THR A 70 18.25 1.49 -4.27
C THR A 70 18.53 1.65 -5.77
N ASP A 71 19.81 1.66 -6.13
CA ASP A 71 20.29 1.85 -7.50
C ASP A 71 20.40 0.51 -8.26
N GLU A 72 20.07 -0.60 -7.59
CA GLU A 72 20.22 -1.97 -8.10
C GLU A 72 18.89 -2.59 -8.53
N VAL A 73 17.76 -1.88 -8.40
CA VAL A 73 16.43 -2.42 -8.74
C VAL A 73 16.35 -2.89 -10.19
N VAL A 74 16.88 -2.10 -11.14
CA VAL A 74 16.90 -2.49 -12.57
C VAL A 74 17.90 -3.62 -12.84
N PRO A 75 19.17 -3.54 -12.38
CA PRO A 75 20.10 -4.67 -12.47
C PRO A 75 19.59 -5.98 -11.85
N ALA A 76 18.81 -5.91 -10.77
CA ALA A 76 18.28 -7.06 -10.05
C ALA A 76 16.98 -7.63 -10.64
N ARG A 77 16.59 -7.22 -11.86
CA ARG A 77 15.37 -7.68 -12.54
C ARG A 77 15.18 -9.20 -12.49
N ALA A 78 16.23 -9.98 -12.80
CA ALA A 78 16.14 -11.44 -12.80
C ALA A 78 15.79 -12.02 -11.42
N LEU A 79 16.36 -11.47 -10.35
CA LEU A 79 16.04 -11.87 -8.97
C LEU A 79 14.61 -11.48 -8.61
N ILE A 80 14.16 -10.29 -9.01
CA ILE A 80 12.78 -9.85 -8.77
C ILE A 80 11.77 -10.75 -9.51
N GLU A 81 12.07 -11.14 -10.76
CA GLU A 81 11.26 -12.07 -11.54
C GLU A 81 11.22 -13.47 -10.90
N GLU A 82 12.35 -13.98 -10.39
CA GLU A 82 12.42 -15.23 -9.61
C GLU A 82 11.50 -15.17 -8.37
N ARG A 83 11.54 -14.05 -7.64
CA ARG A 83 10.68 -13.81 -6.47
C ARG A 83 9.19 -13.78 -6.86
N ILE A 84 8.83 -13.18 -8.00
CA ILE A 84 7.46 -13.21 -8.52
C ILE A 84 7.04 -14.65 -8.86
N ASP A 85 7.91 -15.42 -9.53
CA ASP A 85 7.64 -16.80 -9.90
C ASP A 85 7.49 -17.73 -8.69
N TYR A 86 8.20 -17.45 -7.59
CA TYR A 86 7.98 -18.11 -6.32
C TYR A 86 6.54 -17.91 -5.82
N VAL A 87 6.03 -16.67 -5.81
CA VAL A 87 4.65 -16.39 -5.36
C VAL A 87 3.62 -16.96 -6.32
N LYS A 88 3.89 -16.98 -7.64
CA LYS A 88 3.04 -17.70 -8.61
C LYS A 88 2.97 -19.20 -8.28
N THR A 89 4.09 -19.81 -7.92
CA THR A 89 4.11 -21.22 -7.48
C THR A 89 3.26 -21.43 -6.22
N VAL A 90 3.35 -20.55 -5.22
CA VAL A 90 2.46 -20.60 -4.04
C VAL A 90 1.00 -20.44 -4.45
N SER A 91 0.69 -19.47 -5.32
CA SER A 91 -0.65 -19.22 -5.83
C SER A 91 -1.25 -20.40 -6.60
N ALA A 92 -0.44 -21.18 -7.31
CA ALA A 92 -0.88 -22.40 -8.00
C ALA A 92 -1.40 -23.47 -7.04
N HIS A 93 -0.84 -23.55 -5.82
CA HIS A 93 -1.29 -24.46 -4.76
C HIS A 93 -2.53 -23.94 -4.00
N MET A 94 -2.90 -22.67 -4.19
CA MET A 94 -4.06 -22.02 -3.57
C MET A 94 -4.96 -21.38 -4.64
N PRO A 95 -5.58 -22.18 -5.54
CA PRO A 95 -6.25 -21.67 -6.73
C PRO A 95 -7.51 -20.81 -6.45
N ALA A 96 -8.09 -20.94 -5.25
CA ALA A 96 -9.20 -20.11 -4.80
C ALA A 96 -8.77 -18.73 -4.28
N THR A 97 -7.48 -18.54 -4.00
CA THR A 97 -6.91 -17.34 -3.39
C THR A 97 -6.37 -16.40 -4.44
N ILE A 98 -6.64 -15.10 -4.29
CA ILE A 98 -5.99 -14.04 -5.08
C ILE A 98 -4.86 -13.41 -4.25
N PHE A 99 -3.65 -13.41 -4.78
CA PHE A 99 -2.51 -12.74 -4.17
C PHE A 99 -2.35 -11.35 -4.76
N LEU A 100 -2.20 -10.34 -3.90
CA LEU A 100 -1.87 -8.97 -4.23
C LEU A 100 -0.40 -8.76 -3.85
N LEU A 101 0.49 -8.86 -4.84
CA LEU A 101 1.94 -8.83 -4.65
C LEU A 101 2.52 -7.47 -5.04
N GLY A 102 3.00 -6.70 -4.07
CA GLY A 102 3.75 -5.46 -4.27
C GLY A 102 5.13 -5.73 -4.87
N THR A 103 5.38 -5.22 -6.06
CA THR A 103 6.59 -5.51 -6.86
C THR A 103 6.80 -4.44 -7.95
N PRO A 104 8.03 -4.23 -8.45
CA PRO A 104 8.24 -3.55 -9.71
C PRO A 104 7.64 -4.37 -10.86
N VAL A 105 7.13 -3.68 -11.88
CA VAL A 105 6.82 -4.28 -13.19
C VAL A 105 7.70 -3.63 -14.25
N PHE A 106 8.51 -4.46 -14.91
CA PHE A 106 9.40 -4.04 -15.98
C PHE A 106 8.66 -4.09 -17.31
N GLY A 107 8.58 -2.95 -18.00
CA GLY A 107 8.05 -2.85 -19.36
C GLY A 107 9.09 -2.26 -20.32
N ASP A 108 8.64 -1.71 -21.43
CA ASP A 108 9.52 -1.08 -22.44
C ASP A 108 10.02 0.33 -22.04
N ARG A 109 9.77 0.74 -20.80
CA ARG A 109 10.18 2.04 -20.27
C ARG A 109 11.56 1.93 -19.63
N GLU A 110 12.24 3.07 -19.53
CA GLU A 110 13.54 3.16 -18.83
C GLU A 110 13.43 2.68 -17.38
N ASN A 111 12.43 3.17 -16.65
CA ASN A 111 12.17 2.79 -15.27
C ASN A 111 10.94 1.89 -15.13
N PRO A 112 10.99 0.86 -14.26
CA PRO A 112 9.82 0.03 -13.97
C PRO A 112 8.72 0.84 -13.28
N THR A 113 7.50 0.29 -13.24
CA THR A 113 6.42 0.87 -12.42
C THR A 113 6.43 0.22 -11.04
N ASN A 114 6.19 1.00 -9.98
CA ASN A 114 5.89 0.46 -8.66
C ASN A 114 4.44 -0.04 -8.67
N SER A 115 4.24 -1.34 -8.51
CA SER A 115 2.98 -2.00 -8.85
C SER A 115 2.56 -3.03 -7.82
N VAL A 116 1.31 -3.46 -7.92
CA VAL A 116 0.77 -4.63 -7.24
C VAL A 116 0.23 -5.56 -8.31
N LEU A 117 0.82 -6.74 -8.44
CA LEU A 117 0.35 -7.79 -9.34
C LEU A 117 -0.77 -8.59 -8.67
N TYR A 118 -1.81 -8.92 -9.44
CA TYR A 118 -2.89 -9.80 -9.01
C TYR A 118 -2.61 -11.20 -9.53
N LEU A 119 -2.33 -12.15 -8.63
CA LEU A 119 -2.00 -13.52 -9.00
C LEU A 119 -3.10 -14.46 -8.56
N LYS A 120 -3.49 -15.41 -9.42
CA LYS A 120 -4.45 -16.45 -9.11
C LYS A 120 -4.10 -17.73 -9.85
N ALA A 121 -4.09 -18.86 -9.13
CA ALA A 121 -3.76 -20.17 -9.71
C ALA A 121 -2.46 -20.18 -10.54
N GLY A 122 -1.45 -19.43 -10.08
CA GLY A 122 -0.15 -19.31 -10.74
C GLY A 122 -0.08 -18.36 -11.95
N GLY A 123 -1.20 -17.78 -12.37
CA GLY A 123 -1.24 -16.77 -13.43
C GLY A 123 -1.34 -15.35 -12.89
N ILE A 124 -0.84 -14.38 -13.66
CA ILE A 124 -1.14 -12.96 -13.45
C ILE A 124 -2.50 -12.67 -14.09
N ILE A 125 -3.44 -12.15 -13.31
CA ILE A 125 -4.83 -11.84 -13.75
C ILE A 125 -5.11 -10.33 -13.80
N GLY A 126 -4.14 -9.50 -13.41
CA GLY A 126 -4.24 -8.04 -13.46
C GLY A 126 -3.15 -7.36 -12.66
N GLN A 127 -3.22 -6.03 -12.59
CA GLN A 127 -2.28 -5.21 -11.82
C GLN A 127 -2.92 -3.88 -11.39
N ALA A 128 -2.33 -3.25 -10.37
CA ALA A 128 -2.44 -1.81 -10.11
C ALA A 128 -1.05 -1.18 -10.17
N ASN A 129 -0.96 0.03 -10.69
CA ASN A 129 0.26 0.83 -10.66
C ASN A 129 0.12 2.01 -9.71
N LYS A 130 1.23 2.37 -9.09
CA LYS A 130 1.33 3.53 -8.21
C LYS A 130 1.21 4.80 -9.03
N ARG A 131 0.44 5.75 -8.52
CA ARG A 131 0.13 7.01 -9.23
C ARG A 131 0.97 8.17 -8.75
N SER A 132 1.44 8.11 -7.51
CA SER A 132 2.16 9.21 -6.87
C SER A 132 3.44 8.75 -6.19
N GLY A 133 4.55 9.36 -6.59
CA GLY A 133 5.80 9.29 -5.85
C GLY A 133 5.83 10.31 -4.73
N VAL A 134 6.64 10.05 -3.70
CA VAL A 134 6.85 11.01 -2.60
C VAL A 134 8.30 11.42 -2.44
N THR A 135 9.23 10.49 -2.65
CA THR A 135 10.66 10.76 -2.46
C THR A 135 11.35 10.98 -3.80
N GLU A 136 12.42 11.78 -3.79
CA GLU A 136 13.27 11.96 -4.98
C GLU A 136 13.85 10.63 -5.45
N TRP A 137 14.16 9.71 -4.53
CA TRP A 137 14.56 8.36 -4.88
C TRP A 137 13.49 7.64 -5.69
N GLU A 138 12.24 7.63 -5.22
CA GLU A 138 11.18 6.91 -5.91
C GLU A 138 10.92 7.51 -7.31
N LYS A 139 10.99 8.83 -7.43
CA LYS A 139 10.87 9.54 -8.73
C LYS A 139 12.02 9.23 -9.68
N ALA A 140 13.22 9.00 -9.17
CA ALA A 140 14.37 8.66 -9.99
C ALA A 140 14.32 7.21 -10.51
N HIS A 141 13.66 6.30 -9.79
CA HIS A 141 13.73 4.85 -10.06
C HIS A 141 12.43 4.22 -10.55
N PHE A 142 11.30 4.91 -10.44
CA PHE A 142 10.01 4.39 -10.88
C PHE A 142 9.26 5.35 -11.79
N THR A 143 8.56 4.76 -12.77
CA THR A 143 7.53 5.45 -13.54
C THR A 143 6.20 5.40 -12.77
N PHE A 144 5.53 6.55 -12.61
CA PHE A 144 4.20 6.63 -12.01
C PHE A 144 3.10 6.76 -13.07
N MET A 145 1.99 6.06 -12.85
CA MET A 145 0.88 5.99 -13.82
C MET A 145 -0.29 6.89 -13.38
N ALA A 146 -0.03 8.20 -13.27
CA ALA A 146 -0.95 9.16 -12.65
C ALA A 146 -2.41 9.05 -13.15
N GLU A 147 -2.60 8.97 -14.47
CA GLU A 147 -3.93 9.02 -15.10
C GLU A 147 -4.51 7.64 -15.44
N GLU A 148 -3.85 6.55 -15.04
CA GLU A 148 -4.41 5.22 -15.26
C GLU A 148 -5.72 5.05 -14.48
N PRO A 149 -6.79 4.55 -15.12
CA PRO A 149 -8.05 4.29 -14.44
C PRO A 149 -7.85 3.44 -13.18
N PRO A 150 -8.55 3.75 -12.08
CA PRO A 150 -8.44 2.96 -10.87
C PRO A 150 -8.92 1.53 -11.14
N SER A 151 -8.09 0.54 -10.83
CA SER A 151 -8.41 -0.87 -11.05
C SER A 151 -9.13 -1.47 -9.85
N LEU A 152 -10.06 -2.40 -10.10
CA LEU A 152 -10.52 -3.36 -9.10
C LEU A 152 -9.78 -4.68 -9.26
N VAL A 153 -9.59 -5.39 -8.15
CA VAL A 153 -9.16 -6.79 -8.22
C VAL A 153 -10.28 -7.60 -8.89
N PRO A 154 -9.99 -8.39 -9.95
CA PRO A 154 -11.01 -9.07 -10.74
C PRO A 154 -11.98 -9.92 -9.89
N GLY A 155 -13.29 -9.74 -10.14
CA GLY A 155 -14.34 -10.47 -9.43
C GLY A 155 -14.59 -10.00 -7.98
N SER A 156 -14.12 -8.81 -7.61
CA SER A 156 -14.30 -8.24 -6.27
C SER A 156 -14.66 -6.75 -6.31
N ASP A 157 -14.89 -6.18 -5.13
CA ASP A 157 -15.05 -4.76 -4.86
C ASP A 157 -13.81 -4.16 -4.16
N ILE A 158 -12.66 -4.82 -4.29
CA ILE A 158 -11.40 -4.39 -3.70
C ILE A 158 -10.67 -3.46 -4.68
N GLY A 159 -10.51 -2.21 -4.28
CA GLY A 159 -9.57 -1.27 -4.89
C GLY A 159 -8.19 -1.36 -4.25
N VAL A 160 -7.14 -1.08 -5.02
CA VAL A 160 -5.75 -1.09 -4.54
C VAL A 160 -5.15 0.30 -4.70
N LEU A 161 -4.60 0.83 -3.62
CA LEU A 161 -3.78 2.05 -3.61
C LEU A 161 -2.40 1.68 -3.07
N ILE A 162 -1.33 2.20 -3.65
CA ILE A 162 0.02 1.83 -3.21
C ILE A 162 0.56 2.96 -2.34
N CYS A 163 0.70 2.69 -1.04
CA CYS A 163 1.34 3.55 -0.06
C CYS A 163 0.86 5.00 -0.12
N ALA A 164 1.69 5.91 -0.63
CA ALA A 164 1.42 7.33 -0.75
C ALA A 164 0.13 7.67 -1.50
N ASP A 165 -0.33 6.80 -2.41
CA ASP A 165 -1.57 6.97 -3.15
C ASP A 165 -2.77 7.18 -2.23
N LEU A 166 -2.80 6.57 -1.03
CA LEU A 166 -3.90 6.79 -0.08
C LEU A 166 -3.94 8.25 0.42
N ALA A 167 -2.79 8.81 0.80
CA ALA A 167 -2.70 10.22 1.19
C ALA A 167 -3.01 11.14 0.01
N THR A 168 -2.46 10.83 -1.16
CA THR A 168 -2.66 11.62 -2.38
C THR A 168 -4.12 11.65 -2.81
N ALA A 169 -4.84 10.54 -2.68
CA ALA A 169 -6.27 10.48 -2.98
C ALA A 169 -7.06 11.55 -2.20
N THR A 170 -6.67 11.88 -0.96
CA THR A 170 -7.36 12.91 -0.16
C THR A 170 -7.29 14.31 -0.78
N LEU A 171 -6.24 14.62 -1.54
CA LEU A 171 -6.10 15.90 -2.24
C LEU A 171 -7.14 16.04 -3.35
N TYR A 172 -7.42 14.93 -4.05
CA TYR A 172 -8.32 14.91 -5.21
C TYR A 172 -9.78 14.60 -4.85
N LEU A 173 -10.05 14.06 -3.66
CA LEU A 173 -11.40 13.79 -3.18
C LEU A 173 -12.19 15.05 -2.79
N ARG A 174 -11.51 16.18 -2.55
CA ARG A 174 -12.16 17.40 -2.04
C ARG A 174 -12.76 18.31 -3.13
N ASN A 175 -12.71 17.92 -4.41
CA ASN A 175 -13.21 18.71 -5.56
C ASN A 175 -12.66 20.16 -5.64
N GLU A 176 -11.65 20.49 -4.85
CA GLU A 176 -10.91 21.74 -4.95
C GLU A 176 -9.84 21.56 -6.03
N LEU A 177 -9.61 22.58 -6.85
CA LEU A 177 -8.47 22.62 -7.74
C LEU A 177 -7.21 22.38 -6.89
N VAL A 178 -6.60 21.20 -7.06
CA VAL A 178 -5.37 20.89 -6.34
C VAL A 178 -4.32 21.88 -6.82
N ASN A 179 -3.95 22.80 -5.95
CA ASN A 179 -2.97 23.82 -6.26
C ASN A 179 -1.63 23.15 -6.58
N GLU A 180 -1.02 23.47 -7.72
CA GLU A 180 0.30 22.95 -8.11
C GLU A 180 1.33 23.14 -7.00
N ARG A 181 1.23 24.24 -6.23
CA ARG A 181 2.10 24.49 -5.08
C ARG A 181 1.92 23.46 -3.96
N VAL A 182 0.70 22.96 -3.74
CA VAL A 182 0.43 21.89 -2.76
C VAL A 182 1.05 20.58 -3.24
N LEU A 183 0.96 20.28 -4.54
CA LEU A 183 1.61 19.11 -5.12
C LEU A 183 3.14 19.20 -4.98
N GLN A 184 3.74 20.34 -5.30
CA GLN A 184 5.17 20.57 -5.14
C GLN A 184 5.64 20.41 -3.70
N LEU A 185 4.97 21.08 -2.75
CA LEU A 185 5.33 20.99 -1.32
C LEU A 185 5.09 19.58 -0.75
N GLY A 186 4.19 18.82 -1.35
CA GLY A 186 3.94 17.42 -1.04
C GLY A 186 4.83 16.43 -1.80
N GLY A 187 5.79 16.89 -2.62
CA GLY A 187 6.66 16.02 -3.41
C GLY A 187 5.94 15.22 -4.51
N ARG A 188 4.82 15.73 -5.03
CA ARG A 188 3.92 15.09 -6.01
C ARG A 188 3.95 15.80 -7.37
N ASP A 189 5.12 16.25 -7.77
CA ASP A 189 5.32 17.04 -9.00
C ASP A 189 4.82 16.30 -10.25
N ASN A 190 4.87 14.96 -10.22
CA ASN A 190 4.39 14.10 -11.30
C ASN A 190 2.86 14.17 -11.53
N LEU A 191 2.11 14.89 -10.68
CA LEU A 191 0.67 15.09 -10.80
C LEU A 191 0.29 16.52 -11.25
N ILE A 192 1.25 17.41 -11.44
CA ILE A 192 1.00 18.77 -11.90
C ILE A 192 0.38 18.72 -13.30
N GLY A 193 -0.78 19.37 -13.46
CA GLY A 193 -1.57 19.35 -14.70
C GLY A 193 -2.32 18.04 -14.98
N ALA A 194 -2.18 17.01 -14.14
CA ALA A 194 -2.86 15.73 -14.32
C ALA A 194 -4.22 15.67 -13.60
N HIS A 195 -5.10 14.81 -14.08
CA HIS A 195 -6.42 14.55 -13.48
C HIS A 195 -6.56 13.11 -12.97
N PRO A 196 -5.73 12.68 -12.01
CA PRO A 196 -5.70 11.30 -11.53
C PRO A 196 -7.01 10.90 -10.85
N ARG A 197 -7.40 9.63 -11.03
CA ARG A 197 -8.48 8.99 -10.26
C ARG A 197 -7.90 7.83 -9.47
N PHE A 198 -7.95 7.93 -8.14
CA PHE A 198 -7.36 6.95 -7.24
C PHE A 198 -8.33 5.82 -6.88
N ILE A 199 -9.57 6.17 -6.51
CA ILE A 199 -10.53 5.21 -5.97
C ILE A 199 -11.53 4.84 -7.05
N HIS A 200 -11.68 3.54 -7.30
CA HIS A 200 -12.68 3.06 -8.23
C HIS A 200 -14.10 3.26 -7.66
N PRO A 201 -15.08 3.77 -8.42
CA PRO A 201 -16.42 4.08 -7.89
C PRO A 201 -17.18 2.89 -7.30
N LYS A 202 -16.84 1.66 -7.71
CA LYS A 202 -17.44 0.42 -7.18
C LYS A 202 -16.64 -0.20 -6.03
N ALA A 203 -15.56 0.42 -5.58
CA ALA A 203 -14.79 -0.12 -4.47
C ALA A 203 -15.60 -0.03 -3.17
N ARG A 204 -15.61 -1.11 -2.39
CA ARG A 204 -16.12 -1.16 -1.01
C ARG A 204 -14.98 -1.32 -0.01
N THR A 205 -13.89 -1.94 -0.45
CA THR A 205 -12.68 -2.13 0.35
C THR A 205 -11.50 -1.50 -0.39
N LEU A 206 -10.68 -0.74 0.32
CA LEU A 206 -9.35 -0.35 -0.17
C LEU A 206 -8.29 -1.20 0.54
N VAL A 207 -7.40 -1.78 -0.26
CA VAL A 207 -6.18 -2.41 0.23
C VAL A 207 -5.00 -1.53 -0.11
N VAL A 208 -4.13 -1.29 0.88
CA VAL A 208 -3.01 -0.37 0.80
C VAL A 208 -1.71 -1.07 1.20
N PRO A 209 -1.01 -1.70 0.26
CA PRO A 209 0.36 -2.13 0.46
C PRO A 209 1.25 -0.90 0.71
N SER A 210 2.06 -0.94 1.77
CA SER A 210 2.85 0.19 2.25
C SER A 210 4.25 -0.25 2.68
N CYS A 211 5.23 0.66 2.62
CA CYS A 211 6.59 0.39 3.09
C CYS A 211 7.13 1.29 4.21
N TRP A 212 6.49 2.37 4.67
CA TRP A 212 7.01 3.22 5.77
C TRP A 212 5.96 4.08 6.51
N GLY A 213 4.68 3.73 6.38
CA GLY A 213 3.59 4.59 6.84
C GLY A 213 3.25 5.67 5.81
N ILE A 214 1.96 5.73 5.49
CA ILE A 214 1.40 6.54 4.42
C ILE A 214 1.61 8.04 4.68
N GLY A 215 2.26 8.75 3.74
CA GLY A 215 2.00 10.17 3.47
C GLY A 215 2.74 11.24 4.28
N ALA A 216 3.64 10.90 5.21
CA ALA A 216 4.37 11.93 5.96
C ALA A 216 5.49 12.58 5.11
N ASN A 217 5.53 13.92 5.07
CA ASN A 217 6.78 14.62 4.81
C ASN A 217 7.73 14.30 5.97
N GLN A 218 8.74 13.48 5.70
CA GLN A 218 9.68 12.94 6.69
C GLN A 218 10.44 14.04 7.44
N ASN A 219 10.55 15.24 6.85
CA ASN A 219 11.26 16.38 7.44
C ASN A 219 10.49 17.07 8.58
N LEU A 220 9.22 16.72 8.80
CA LEU A 220 8.34 17.33 9.82
C LEU A 220 7.87 16.34 10.90
N VAL A 221 8.36 15.10 10.87
CA VAL A 221 8.05 14.11 11.92
C VAL A 221 8.67 14.59 13.23
N ALA A 222 7.85 14.77 14.26
CA ALA A 222 8.37 15.09 15.59
C ALA A 222 9.31 13.96 16.05
N LYS A 223 10.54 14.28 16.48
CA LYS A 223 11.58 13.31 16.89
C LYS A 223 11.22 12.42 18.09
N VAL A 224 10.01 12.55 18.63
CA VAL A 224 9.51 11.81 19.79
C VAL A 224 8.17 11.21 19.39
N ASN A 225 8.01 9.90 19.64
CA ASN A 225 6.76 9.15 19.45
C ASN A 225 6.30 8.99 17.98
N HIS A 226 7.23 8.59 17.09
CA HIS A 226 6.97 8.45 15.65
C HIS A 226 5.79 7.54 15.36
N ASP A 227 5.69 6.39 16.04
CA ASP A 227 4.63 5.42 15.77
C ASP A 227 3.22 5.99 16.02
N GLU A 228 3.05 6.80 17.07
CA GLU A 228 1.78 7.47 17.34
C GLU A 228 1.48 8.55 16.30
N TYR A 229 2.50 9.33 15.92
CA TYR A 229 2.37 10.34 14.87
C TYR A 229 1.91 9.72 13.55
N TYR A 230 2.55 8.63 13.11
CA TYR A 230 2.16 7.91 11.90
C TYR A 230 0.76 7.30 12.00
N ARG A 231 0.38 6.75 13.16
CA ARG A 231 -0.97 6.24 13.38
C ARG A 231 -2.02 7.34 13.29
N LEU A 232 -1.78 8.50 13.91
CA LEU A 232 -2.68 9.66 13.85
C LEU A 232 -2.83 10.21 12.43
N GLN A 233 -1.73 10.30 11.68
CA GLN A 233 -1.78 10.66 10.27
C GLN A 233 -2.64 9.69 9.47
N LEU A 234 -2.42 8.38 9.67
CA LEU A 234 -3.16 7.36 8.97
C LEU A 234 -4.65 7.41 9.33
N GLN A 235 -5.00 7.64 10.60
CA GLN A 235 -6.39 7.88 11.02
C GLN A 235 -6.98 9.11 10.31
N ALA A 236 -6.25 10.22 10.23
CA ALA A 236 -6.71 11.45 9.57
C ALA A 236 -6.93 11.27 8.06
N ILE A 237 -6.00 10.59 7.39
CA ILE A 237 -6.08 10.27 5.97
C ILE A 237 -7.27 9.35 5.71
N SER A 238 -7.38 8.25 6.46
CA SER A 238 -8.47 7.28 6.34
C SER A 238 -9.84 7.91 6.65
N ALA A 239 -9.93 8.76 7.67
CA ALA A 239 -11.14 9.53 7.96
C ALA A 239 -11.55 10.41 6.78
N SER A 240 -10.59 11.10 6.16
CA SER A 240 -10.85 11.93 4.99
C SER A 240 -11.31 11.08 3.80
N VAL A 241 -10.68 9.94 3.54
CA VAL A 241 -11.09 9.03 2.46
C VAL A 241 -12.51 8.50 2.68
N LEU A 242 -12.80 7.95 3.86
CA LEU A 242 -14.12 7.43 4.19
C LEU A 242 -15.19 8.53 4.13
N ARG A 243 -14.92 9.75 4.61
CA ARG A 243 -15.90 10.83 4.53
C ARG A 243 -16.31 11.16 3.08
N HIS A 244 -15.36 11.17 2.16
CA HIS A 244 -15.60 11.60 0.77
C HIS A 244 -15.88 10.45 -0.19
N SER A 245 -15.79 9.21 0.28
CA SER A 245 -16.12 7.99 -0.48
C SER A 245 -17.17 7.20 0.30
N PRO A 246 -18.46 7.60 0.27
CA PRO A 246 -19.51 7.02 1.12
C PRO A 246 -19.71 5.52 0.88
N GLU A 247 -19.41 5.04 -0.33
CA GLU A 247 -19.52 3.65 -0.71
C GLU A 247 -18.44 2.76 -0.05
N LEU A 248 -17.32 3.32 0.39
CA LEU A 248 -16.24 2.57 1.05
C LEU A 248 -16.62 2.18 2.48
N GLU A 249 -16.46 0.90 2.78
CA GLU A 249 -16.70 0.28 4.09
C GLU A 249 -15.40 0.01 4.84
N HIS A 250 -14.33 -0.35 4.12
CA HIS A 250 -13.08 -0.80 4.72
C HIS A 250 -11.85 -0.13 4.09
N ILE A 251 -10.86 0.19 4.92
CA ILE A 251 -9.50 0.52 4.48
C ILE A 251 -8.55 -0.40 5.24
N VAL A 252 -7.72 -1.11 4.48
CA VAL A 252 -6.79 -2.10 4.98
C VAL A 252 -5.37 -1.68 4.61
N VAL A 253 -4.51 -1.49 5.60
CA VAL A 253 -3.10 -1.15 5.38
C VAL A 253 -2.24 -2.36 5.73
N VAL A 254 -1.34 -2.73 4.81
CA VAL A 254 -0.39 -3.82 4.98
C VAL A 254 1.01 -3.25 4.84
N ASP A 255 1.72 -3.14 5.96
CA ASP A 255 2.93 -2.36 6.05
C ASP A 255 4.17 -3.22 6.27
N ARG A 256 5.27 -2.86 5.60
CA ARG A 256 6.56 -3.55 5.70
C ARG A 256 7.46 -3.01 6.80
N CYS A 257 7.50 -1.69 7.00
CA CYS A 257 8.46 -1.04 7.91
C CYS A 257 9.88 -1.66 7.85
N PRO A 258 10.58 -1.59 6.71
CA PRO A 258 11.82 -2.33 6.48
C PRO A 258 12.91 -1.99 7.49
N GLU A 259 13.64 -3.02 7.87
CA GLU A 259 14.80 -2.94 8.74
C GLU A 259 16.04 -2.72 7.86
N GLY A 260 16.85 -1.68 8.12
CA GLY A 260 18.08 -1.49 7.36
C GLY A 260 18.89 -0.23 7.68
N PRO A 261 20.20 -0.22 7.34
CA PRO A 261 21.13 0.88 7.63
C PRO A 261 20.94 2.11 6.73
N PHE A 262 20.19 1.98 5.62
CA PHE A 262 19.92 3.04 4.66
C PHE A 262 18.67 3.87 4.98
N SER A 263 17.95 3.51 6.05
CA SER A 263 16.81 4.26 6.54
C SER A 263 17.31 5.13 7.70
N PRO A 264 17.32 6.47 7.62
CA PRO A 264 17.50 7.28 8.81
C PRO A 264 16.35 6.99 9.77
N GLN A 265 16.58 6.02 10.67
CA GLN A 265 15.64 5.53 11.69
C GLN A 265 15.05 6.67 12.54
N GLU A 266 15.69 7.83 12.54
CA GLU A 266 15.26 9.07 13.18
C GLU A 266 13.95 9.66 12.66
N PHE A 267 13.39 9.20 11.53
CA PHE A 267 12.16 9.76 10.98
C PHE A 267 11.05 8.74 10.70
N PHE A 268 11.30 7.45 10.86
CA PHE A 268 10.36 6.40 10.49
C PHE A 268 9.68 5.74 11.69
N ALA A 269 8.54 5.11 11.42
CA ALA A 269 7.96 4.16 12.35
C ALA A 269 8.97 3.05 12.67
N THR A 270 8.98 2.61 13.92
CA THR A 270 9.90 1.56 14.40
C THR A 270 9.31 0.15 14.25
N LYS A 271 8.02 0.07 13.92
CA LYS A 271 7.25 -1.16 13.77
C LYS A 271 6.19 -0.98 12.67
N PRO A 272 5.76 -2.06 12.00
CA PRO A 272 4.78 -1.97 10.92
C PRO A 272 3.42 -1.48 11.41
N LEU A 273 2.74 -0.74 10.56
CA LEU A 273 1.39 -0.22 10.78
C LEU A 273 0.33 -1.01 10.01
N ASN A 274 0.04 -2.23 10.47
CA ASN A 274 -1.02 -3.05 9.90
C ASN A 274 -2.36 -2.66 10.53
N VAL A 275 -3.26 -2.09 9.74
CA VAL A 275 -4.50 -1.49 10.26
C VAL A 275 -5.70 -1.86 9.40
N LEU A 276 -6.80 -2.20 10.06
CA LEU A 276 -8.14 -2.19 9.47
C LEU A 276 -8.92 -1.01 10.05
N PHE A 277 -9.37 -0.11 9.18
CA PHE A 277 -10.43 0.85 9.48
C PHE A 277 -11.74 0.33 8.89
N LYS A 278 -12.74 0.15 9.74
CA LYS A 278 -14.09 -0.27 9.35
C LYS A 278 -15.06 0.86 9.63
N ARG A 279 -15.76 1.35 8.61
CA ARG A 279 -16.80 2.37 8.75
C ARG A 279 -17.89 1.93 9.74
N LYS A 280 -18.41 2.89 10.50
CA LYS A 280 -19.63 2.76 11.32
C LYS A 280 -20.89 3.18 10.57
#